data_AF-A0A9D8J264-F1
#
_entry.id   AF-A0A9D8J264-F1
#
_cell.length_a   1.000
_cell.length_b   1.000
_cell.length_c   1.000
_cell.angle_alpha   90.00
_cell.angle_beta   90.00
_cell.angle_gamma   90.00
#
_symmetry.space_group_name_H-M   'P 1'
#
loop_
_entity.id
_entity.type
_entity.pdbx_description
1 polymer ?
#
loop_
_entity_poly.entity_id
_entity_poly.type
_entity_poly.pdbx_seq_one_letter_code
_entity_poly.pdbx_strand_id
1 'polypeptide(L)'
;MRDRFHPAVESWFHETYAAPTACQRRAWSAIGTHRHVLIAAPTGSGKTLAAFLAVIDELAREGDAFGLPDEARVVYVSPLKALSNDIQKNLASPLDGINRRLLGSGAASFALRSQVRTGDTPPAIRAAMLRQPPHILVTTPESLYILLTSTGGRRLLKSVRT
;
A
#
# COMPACT_ATOMS: atom_id res chain seq x y z
N MET A 1 -1.93 15.31 18.69
CA MET A 1 -2.78 16.05 17.75
C MET A 1 -2.12 16.12 16.38
N ARG A 2 -1.90 14.95 15.76
CA ARG A 2 -1.71 14.77 14.32
C ARG A 2 -2.58 13.57 13.94
N ASP A 3 -3.88 13.67 14.25
CA ASP A 3 -4.75 12.51 14.43
C ASP A 3 -5.92 12.51 13.45
N ARG A 4 -5.72 12.91 12.19
CA ARG A 4 -6.73 12.70 11.15
C ARG A 4 -6.07 12.18 9.89
N PHE A 5 -6.56 11.04 9.42
CA PHE A 5 -6.33 10.52 8.08
C PHE A 5 -6.69 11.59 7.04
N HIS A 6 -6.15 11.44 5.84
CA HIS A 6 -6.54 12.13 4.64
C HIS A 6 -8.05 11.99 4.46
N PRO A 7 -8.80 13.05 4.09
CA PRO A 7 -10.26 13.03 4.05
C PRO A 7 -10.85 11.86 3.25
N ALA A 8 -10.24 11.51 2.12
CA ALA A 8 -10.66 10.35 1.31
C ALA A 8 -10.50 9.01 2.04
N VAL A 9 -9.44 8.87 2.83
CA VAL A 9 -9.13 7.65 3.60
C VAL A 9 -10.05 7.55 4.83
N GLU A 10 -10.22 8.67 5.54
CA GLU A 10 -11.13 8.78 6.69
C GLU A 10 -12.58 8.46 6.29
N SER A 11 -13.09 9.09 5.22
CA SER A 11 -14.45 8.85 4.71
C SER A 11 -14.65 7.40 4.27
N TRP A 12 -13.71 6.82 3.52
CA TRP A 12 -13.80 5.42 3.13
C TRP A 12 -13.85 4.48 4.35
N PHE A 13 -13.02 4.73 5.35
CA PHE A 13 -12.98 3.90 6.55
C PHE A 13 -14.29 3.94 7.32
N HIS A 14 -14.85 5.13 7.56
CA HIS A 14 -16.08 5.31 8.32
C HIS A 14 -17.34 4.79 7.62
N GLU A 15 -17.35 4.78 6.28
CA GLU A 15 -18.44 4.16 5.52
C GLU A 15 -18.34 2.63 5.48
N THR A 16 -17.12 2.08 5.59
CA THR A 16 -16.88 0.64 5.50
C THR A 16 -16.95 -0.04 6.87
N TYR A 17 -16.54 0.65 7.93
CA TYR A 17 -16.40 0.10 9.29
C TYR A 17 -16.99 1.03 10.33
N ALA A 18 -17.65 0.44 11.33
CA ALA A 18 -18.26 1.21 12.42
C ALA A 18 -17.22 1.99 13.26
N ALA A 19 -16.09 1.36 13.58
CA ALA A 19 -15.03 1.97 14.37
C ALA A 19 -13.69 1.23 14.19
N PRO A 20 -12.54 1.90 14.41
CA PRO A 20 -11.26 1.22 14.40
C PRO A 20 -11.09 0.28 15.59
N THR A 21 -10.30 -0.78 15.42
CA THR A 21 -9.90 -1.67 16.52
C THR A 21 -8.85 -1.00 17.40
N ALA A 22 -8.65 -1.53 18.61
CA ALA A 22 -7.56 -1.06 19.48
C ALA A 22 -6.17 -1.30 18.85
N CYS A 23 -6.01 -2.40 18.11
CA CYS A 23 -4.79 -2.70 17.36
C CYS A 23 -4.52 -1.64 16.28
N GLN A 24 -5.54 -1.28 15.49
CA GLN A 24 -5.44 -0.26 14.45
C GLN A 24 -5.05 1.10 15.03
N ARG A 25 -5.75 1.59 16.07
CA ARG A 25 -5.41 2.89 16.70
C ARG A 25 -3.96 2.95 17.20
N ARG A 26 -3.51 1.90 17.88
CA ARG A 26 -2.14 1.81 18.39
C ARG A 26 -1.12 1.75 17.26
N ALA A 27 -1.41 0.98 16.21
CA ALA A 27 -0.55 0.87 15.04
C ALA A 27 -0.41 2.22 14.32
N TRP A 28 -1.50 2.95 14.09
CA TRP A 28 -1.47 4.24 13.41
C TRP A 28 -0.68 5.29 14.21
N SER A 29 -0.87 5.34 15.52
CA SER A 29 -0.08 6.21 16.40
C SER A 29 1.41 5.88 16.34
N ALA A 30 1.76 4.59 16.34
CA ALA A 30 3.16 4.16 16.26
C ALA A 30 3.78 4.43 14.88
N ILE A 31 3.08 4.08 13.78
CA ILE A 31 3.55 4.24 12.40
C ILE A 31 3.74 5.73 12.09
N GLY A 32 2.82 6.60 12.54
CA GLY A 32 2.93 8.05 12.37
C GLY A 32 4.14 8.70 13.05
N THR A 33 4.93 7.95 13.85
CA THR A 33 6.23 8.42 14.36
C THR A 33 7.38 8.24 13.37
N HIS A 34 7.14 7.62 12.21
CA HIS A 34 8.15 7.27 11.20
C HIS A 34 9.34 6.49 11.76
N ARG A 35 9.05 5.58 12.72
CA ARG A 35 10.01 4.61 13.25
C ARG A 35 9.60 3.21 12.81
N HIS A 36 10.52 2.25 12.88
CA HIS A 36 10.19 0.85 12.65
C HIS A 36 9.19 0.34 13.69
N VAL A 37 8.11 -0.29 13.23
CA VAL A 37 7.01 -0.79 14.07
C VAL A 37 6.79 -2.27 13.84
N LEU A 38 6.70 -3.04 14.93
CA LEU A 38 6.22 -4.41 14.93
C LEU A 38 4.82 -4.47 15.54
N ILE A 39 3.83 -4.90 14.75
CA ILE A 39 2.45 -5.10 15.22
C ILE A 39 2.25 -6.55 15.62
N ALA A 40 2.36 -6.83 16.92
CA ALA A 40 2.06 -8.14 17.51
C ALA A 40 0.63 -8.17 18.05
N ALA A 41 -0.30 -8.77 17.30
CA ALA A 41 -1.71 -8.89 17.68
C ALA A 41 -2.34 -10.21 17.15
N PRO A 42 -3.37 -10.74 17.83
CA PRO A 42 -4.09 -11.93 17.37
C PRO A 42 -4.66 -11.79 15.95
N THR A 43 -4.94 -12.93 15.30
CA THR A 43 -5.76 -12.96 14.07
C THR A 43 -7.12 -12.26 14.31
N GLY A 44 -7.70 -11.70 13.25
CA GLY A 44 -8.94 -10.91 13.36
C GLY A 44 -8.77 -9.50 13.96
N SER A 45 -7.61 -9.13 14.51
CA SER A 45 -7.40 -7.80 15.12
C SER A 45 -7.30 -6.62 14.12
N GLY A 46 -7.36 -6.89 12.81
CA GLY A 46 -7.26 -5.87 11.77
C GLY A 46 -5.84 -5.37 11.47
N LYS A 47 -4.80 -6.13 11.85
CA LYS A 47 -3.37 -5.75 11.69
C LYS A 47 -2.98 -5.40 10.25
N THR A 48 -3.49 -6.15 9.28
CA THR A 48 -3.19 -5.95 7.85
C THR A 48 -3.75 -4.61 7.36
N LEU A 49 -5.03 -4.33 7.67
CA LEU A 49 -5.64 -3.05 7.35
C LEU A 49 -4.96 -1.89 8.10
N ALA A 50 -4.52 -2.13 9.35
CA ALA A 50 -3.81 -1.11 10.12
C ALA A 50 -2.56 -0.61 9.39
N ALA A 51 -1.71 -1.54 8.92
CA ALA A 51 -0.49 -1.20 8.19
C ALA A 51 -0.80 -0.57 6.82
N PHE A 52 -1.70 -1.16 6.04
CA PHE A 52 -2.01 -0.65 4.70
C PHE A 52 -2.70 0.70 4.72
N LEU A 53 -3.60 0.96 5.66
CA LEU A 53 -4.31 2.24 5.69
C LEU A 53 -3.35 3.39 6.02
N ALA A 54 -2.35 3.16 6.87
CA ALA A 54 -1.30 4.15 7.15
C ALA A 54 -0.47 4.45 5.89
N VAL A 55 -0.07 3.42 5.15
CA VAL A 55 0.65 3.58 3.87
C VAL A 55 -0.20 4.33 2.84
N ILE A 56 -1.48 3.96 2.71
CA ILE A 56 -2.39 4.60 1.75
C ILE A 56 -2.61 6.08 2.11
N ASP A 57 -2.68 6.39 3.40
CA ASP A 57 -2.75 7.77 3.90
C ASP A 57 -1.56 8.62 3.45
N GLU A 58 -0.35 8.10 3.65
CA GLU A 58 0.88 8.79 3.25
C GLU A 58 0.93 9.01 1.73
N LEU A 59 0.54 8.00 0.94
CA LEU A 59 0.49 8.13 -0.53
C LEU A 59 -0.57 9.12 -1.01
N ALA A 60 -1.75 9.16 -0.35
CA ALA A 60 -2.80 10.12 -0.68
C ALA A 60 -2.31 11.56 -0.40
N ARG A 61 -1.65 11.78 0.74
CA ARG A 61 -1.07 13.09 1.07
C ARG A 61 0.07 13.50 0.15
N GLU A 62 0.95 12.55 -0.22
CA GLU A 62 2.02 12.80 -1.19
C GLU A 62 1.43 13.23 -2.53
N GLY A 63 0.40 12.50 -3.00
CA GLY A 63 -0.28 12.79 -4.25
C GLY A 63 -0.96 14.16 -4.26
N ASP A 64 -1.62 14.55 -3.17
CA ASP A 64 -2.23 15.88 -3.05
C ASP A 64 -1.20 17.01 -3.01
N ALA A 65 -0.06 16.78 -2.35
CA ALA A 65 0.95 17.82 -2.16
C ALA A 65 1.83 18.03 -3.40
N PHE A 66 2.17 16.96 -4.12
CA PHE A 66 3.21 16.99 -5.16
C PHE A 66 2.81 16.28 -6.47
N GLY A 67 1.63 15.70 -6.53
CA GLY A 67 1.31 14.66 -7.51
C GLY A 67 1.99 13.33 -7.16
N LEU A 68 1.45 12.24 -7.69
CA LEU A 68 1.97 10.89 -7.42
C LEU A 68 2.57 10.30 -8.71
N PRO A 69 3.92 10.21 -8.81
CA PRO A 69 4.58 9.67 -9.99
C PRO A 69 4.44 8.15 -10.06
N ASP A 70 4.62 7.59 -11.26
CA ASP A 70 4.63 6.14 -11.51
C ASP A 70 5.91 5.49 -10.93
N GLU A 71 5.98 5.40 -9.60
CA GLU A 71 7.12 4.89 -8.85
C GLU A 71 6.67 4.00 -7.68
N ALA A 72 7.43 2.93 -7.40
CA ALA A 72 7.20 2.13 -6.20
C ALA A 72 7.65 2.90 -4.96
N ARG A 73 6.71 3.09 -4.03
CA ARG A 73 6.92 3.77 -2.75
C ARG A 73 6.95 2.77 -1.59
N VAL A 74 6.14 1.72 -1.68
CA VAL A 74 6.00 0.70 -0.63
C VAL A 74 6.18 -0.70 -1.19
N VAL A 75 6.87 -1.55 -0.42
CA VAL A 75 6.99 -2.98 -0.67
C VAL A 75 6.37 -3.76 0.47
N TYR A 76 5.37 -4.57 0.17
CA TYR A 76 4.81 -5.55 1.08
C TYR A 76 5.37 -6.94 0.75
N VAL A 77 5.98 -7.60 1.73
CA VAL A 77 6.58 -8.93 1.56
C VAL A 77 5.73 -9.99 2.28
N SER A 78 5.12 -10.88 1.51
CA SER A 78 4.33 -12.01 2.02
C SER A 78 5.17 -13.29 2.08
N PRO A 79 5.16 -14.05 3.19
CA PRO A 79 5.87 -15.33 3.25
C PRO A 79 5.24 -16.43 2.38
N LEU A 80 3.96 -16.30 2.00
CA LEU A 80 3.25 -17.29 1.20
C LEU A 80 2.64 -16.67 -0.06
N LYS A 81 2.72 -17.40 -1.17
CA LYS A 81 2.09 -17.02 -2.44
C LYS A 81 0.58 -16.89 -2.32
N ALA A 82 -0.09 -17.86 -1.69
CA ALA A 82 -1.54 -17.83 -1.49
C ALA A 82 -1.99 -16.56 -0.74
N LEU A 83 -1.22 -16.17 0.28
CA LEU A 83 -1.46 -14.94 1.02
C LEU A 83 -1.23 -13.68 0.17
N SER A 84 -0.39 -13.71 -0.87
CA SER A 84 -0.19 -12.56 -1.76
C SER A 84 -1.45 -12.22 -2.55
N ASN A 85 -2.19 -13.25 -3.00
CA ASN A 85 -3.47 -13.06 -3.70
C ASN A 85 -4.56 -12.55 -2.75
N ASP A 86 -4.59 -13.06 -1.51
CA ASP A 86 -5.52 -12.57 -0.50
C ASP A 86 -5.23 -11.12 -0.11
N ILE A 87 -3.94 -10.75 -0.03
CA ILE A 87 -3.52 -9.36 0.20
C ILE A 87 -3.93 -8.46 -0.95
N GLN A 88 -3.84 -8.92 -2.20
CA GLN A 88 -4.33 -8.15 -3.34
C GLN A 88 -5.84 -7.87 -3.22
N LYS A 89 -6.65 -8.86 -2.84
CA LYS A 89 -8.09 -8.65 -2.59
C LYS A 89 -8.34 -7.68 -1.44
N ASN A 90 -7.59 -7.84 -0.34
CA ASN A 90 -7.67 -6.96 0.83
C ASN A 90 -7.25 -5.52 0.54
N LEU A 91 -6.37 -5.30 -0.45
CA LEU A 91 -5.97 -3.98 -0.94
C LEU A 91 -6.93 -3.42 -1.99
N ALA A 92 -7.59 -4.26 -2.79
CA ALA A 92 -8.44 -3.82 -3.88
C ALA A 92 -9.63 -2.97 -3.39
N SER A 93 -10.34 -3.42 -2.36
CA SER A 93 -11.48 -2.70 -1.78
C SER A 93 -11.10 -1.30 -1.24
N PRO A 94 -10.09 -1.15 -0.36
CA PRO A 94 -9.65 0.17 0.07
C PRO A 94 -9.17 1.05 -1.07
N LEU A 95 -8.37 0.52 -1.99
CA LEU A 95 -7.83 1.33 -3.09
C LEU A 95 -8.94 1.84 -4.02
N ASP A 96 -9.90 1.01 -4.39
CA ASP A 96 -11.04 1.42 -5.24
C ASP A 96 -11.90 2.47 -4.52
N GLY A 97 -12.28 2.21 -3.27
CA GLY A 97 -13.08 3.15 -2.49
C GLY A 97 -12.40 4.50 -2.26
N ILE A 98 -11.10 4.50 -1.97
CA ILE A 98 -10.32 5.71 -1.74
C ILE A 98 -10.08 6.45 -3.06
N ASN A 99 -9.74 5.76 -4.16
CA ASN A 99 -9.58 6.37 -5.48
C ASN A 99 -10.86 7.06 -5.97
N ARG A 100 -12.05 6.47 -5.76
CA ARG A 100 -13.32 7.12 -6.09
C ARG A 100 -13.50 8.46 -5.38
N ARG A 101 -13.04 8.56 -4.13
CA ARG A 101 -13.10 9.80 -3.33
C ARG A 101 -12.05 10.81 -3.74
N LEU A 102 -10.83 10.35 -4.02
CA LEU A 102 -9.76 11.19 -4.54
C LEU A 102 -10.19 11.85 -5.86
N LEU A 103 -10.65 11.05 -6.82
CA LEU A 103 -11.07 11.54 -8.15
C LEU A 103 -12.41 12.29 -8.11
N GLY A 104 -13.36 11.86 -7.28
CA GLY A 104 -14.69 12.45 -7.20
C GLY A 104 -14.73 13.83 -6.54
N SER A 105 -13.73 14.17 -5.71
CA SER A 105 -13.62 15.51 -5.11
C SER A 105 -13.10 16.57 -6.09
N GLY A 106 -12.62 16.17 -7.28
CA GLY A 106 -11.95 17.05 -8.23
C GLY A 106 -10.60 17.60 -7.76
N ALA A 107 -10.17 17.24 -6.54
CA ALA A 107 -8.94 17.75 -5.92
C ALA A 107 -7.68 16.98 -6.37
N ALA A 108 -7.83 15.69 -6.69
CA ALA A 108 -6.71 14.83 -7.07
C ALA A 108 -6.80 14.37 -8.53
N SER A 109 -5.70 14.50 -9.27
CA SER A 109 -5.54 14.00 -10.65
C SER A 109 -4.81 12.66 -10.72
N PHE A 110 -4.71 11.94 -9.60
CA PHE A 110 -3.95 10.69 -9.48
C PHE A 110 -4.81 9.55 -8.93
N ALA A 111 -4.36 8.32 -9.16
CA ALA A 111 -4.96 7.11 -8.61
C ALA A 111 -3.89 6.24 -7.97
N LEU A 112 -4.17 5.73 -6.78
CA LEU A 112 -3.32 4.78 -6.07
C LEU A 112 -3.38 3.41 -6.76
N ARG A 113 -2.22 2.78 -6.94
CA ARG A 113 -2.08 1.51 -7.65
C ARG A 113 -1.25 0.52 -6.85
N SER A 114 -1.72 -0.72 -6.78
CA SER A 114 -0.95 -1.85 -6.26
C SER A 114 -0.82 -2.94 -7.31
N GLN A 115 0.30 -3.66 -7.33
CA GLN A 115 0.44 -4.88 -8.13
C GLN A 115 1.19 -5.97 -7.38
N VAL A 116 0.90 -7.22 -7.75
CA VAL A 116 1.57 -8.41 -7.22
C VAL A 116 2.71 -8.83 -8.15
N ARG A 117 3.89 -9.04 -7.57
CA ARG A 117 5.08 -9.58 -8.24
C ARG A 117 5.54 -10.83 -7.52
N THR A 118 5.25 -11.99 -8.09
CA THR A 118 5.74 -13.30 -7.64
C THR A 118 6.44 -14.04 -8.77
N GLY A 119 6.94 -15.26 -8.52
CA GLY A 119 7.42 -16.17 -9.56
C GLY A 119 6.38 -16.49 -10.64
N ASP A 120 5.09 -16.42 -10.32
CA ASP A 120 3.99 -16.77 -11.23
C ASP A 120 3.52 -15.57 -12.07
N THR A 121 4.00 -14.36 -11.79
CA THR A 121 3.65 -13.15 -12.56
C THR A 121 4.10 -13.31 -14.02
N PRO A 122 3.20 -13.26 -15.01
CA PRO A 122 3.55 -13.48 -16.41
C PRO A 122 4.60 -12.47 -16.93
N PRO A 123 5.48 -12.87 -17.87
CA PRO A 123 6.51 -11.98 -18.42
C PRO A 123 5.98 -10.63 -18.93
N ALA A 124 4.83 -10.62 -19.60
CA ALA A 124 4.19 -9.41 -20.10
C ALA A 124 3.80 -8.44 -18.97
N ILE A 125 3.26 -8.97 -17.86
CA ILE A 125 2.90 -8.17 -16.67
C ILE A 125 4.16 -7.61 -16.00
N ARG A 126 5.23 -8.42 -15.91
CA ARG A 126 6.53 -7.95 -15.38
C ARG A 126 7.10 -6.79 -16.21
N ALA A 127 7.03 -6.89 -17.53
CA ALA A 127 7.51 -5.84 -18.43
C ALA A 127 6.62 -4.60 -18.39
N ALA A 128 5.30 -4.75 -18.24
CA ALA A 128 4.38 -3.63 -18.04
C ALA A 128 4.66 -2.90 -16.71
N MET A 129 4.90 -3.64 -15.63
CA MET A 129 5.25 -3.10 -14.31
C MET A 129 6.53 -2.23 -14.32
N LEU A 130 7.51 -2.56 -15.17
CA LEU A 130 8.72 -1.73 -15.32
C LEU A 130 8.47 -0.43 -16.10
N ARG A 131 7.45 -0.41 -16.98
CA ARG A 131 7.06 0.78 -17.75
C ARG A 131 6.16 1.70 -16.94
N GLN A 132 5.26 1.12 -16.16
CA GLN A 132 4.36 1.83 -15.25
C GLN A 132 4.39 1.16 -13.86
N PRO A 133 5.35 1.55 -13.02
CA PRO A 133 5.44 1.06 -11.65
C PRO A 133 4.17 1.26 -10.81
N PRO A 134 3.80 0.28 -9.97
CA PRO A 134 2.77 0.47 -8.94
C PRO A 134 3.34 1.29 -7.78
N HIS A 135 2.49 1.97 -7.02
CA HIS A 135 2.90 2.66 -5.79
C HIS A 135 3.13 1.66 -4.64
N ILE A 136 2.33 0.60 -4.60
CA ILE A 136 2.42 -0.50 -3.62
C ILE A 136 2.77 -1.80 -4.37
N LEU A 137 3.97 -2.34 -4.11
CA LEU A 137 4.42 -3.61 -4.65
C LEU A 137 4.20 -4.73 -3.61
N VAL A 138 3.36 -5.70 -3.93
CA VAL A 138 3.16 -6.91 -3.12
C VAL A 138 4.03 -8.02 -3.70
N THR A 139 4.92 -8.62 -2.91
CA THR A 139 5.87 -9.63 -3.40
C THR A 139 6.18 -10.71 -2.35
N THR A 140 6.99 -11.71 -2.71
CA THR A 140 7.52 -12.73 -1.79
C THR A 140 9.01 -12.51 -1.54
N PRO A 141 9.60 -13.08 -0.46
CA PRO A 141 11.03 -12.96 -0.22
C PRO A 141 11.90 -13.39 -1.42
N GLU A 142 11.55 -14.49 -2.08
CA GLU A 142 12.28 -15.03 -3.23
C GLU A 142 12.18 -14.10 -4.44
N SER A 143 10.99 -13.52 -4.65
CA SER A 143 10.76 -12.59 -5.76
C SER A 143 11.45 -11.25 -5.52
N LEU A 144 11.47 -10.78 -4.26
CA LEU A 144 12.22 -9.60 -3.85
C LEU A 144 13.71 -9.77 -4.08
N TYR A 145 14.27 -10.95 -3.75
CA TYR A 145 15.67 -11.28 -4.04
C TYR A 145 16.00 -11.14 -5.54
N ILE A 146 15.13 -11.64 -6.42
CA ILE A 146 15.28 -11.51 -7.88
C ILE A 146 15.22 -10.03 -8.31
N LEU A 147 14.31 -9.23 -7.73
CA LEU A 147 14.22 -7.81 -8.04
C LEU A 147 15.51 -7.07 -7.65
N LEU A 148 16.03 -7.33 -6.45
CA LEU A 148 17.25 -6.70 -5.93
C LEU A 148 18.51 -7.10 -6.70
N THR A 149 18.54 -8.27 -7.33
CA THR A 149 19.71 -8.74 -8.10
C THR A 149 19.66 -8.32 -9.58
N SER A 150 18.47 -8.04 -10.12
CA SER A 150 18.30 -7.56 -11.51
C SER A 150 18.42 -6.03 -11.66
N THR A 151 18.88 -5.56 -12.81
CA THR A 151 18.96 -4.11 -13.12
C THR A 151 17.59 -3.46 -13.18
N GLY A 152 16.61 -4.13 -13.81
CA GLY A 152 15.24 -3.63 -13.90
C GLY A 152 14.54 -3.58 -12.55
N GLY A 153 14.70 -4.62 -11.72
CA GLY A 153 14.12 -4.64 -10.38
C GLY A 153 14.74 -3.61 -9.45
N ARG A 154 16.06 -3.40 -9.47
CA ARG A 154 16.70 -2.31 -8.72
C ARG A 154 16.20 -0.93 -9.14
N ARG A 155 15.94 -0.72 -10.44
CA ARG A 155 15.31 0.52 -10.92
C ARG A 155 13.90 0.69 -10.38
N LEU A 156 13.09 -0.38 -10.39
CA LEU A 156 11.74 -0.39 -9.84
C LEU A 156 11.73 -0.02 -8.34
N LEU A 157 12.71 -0.52 -7.58
CA LEU A 157 12.79 -0.35 -6.13
C LEU A 157 13.53 0.92 -5.67
N LYS A 158 14.09 1.72 -6.60
CA LYS A 158 14.93 2.89 -6.28
C LYS A 158 14.22 3.93 -5.41
N SER A 159 12.90 4.01 -5.52
CA SER A 159 12.05 5.05 -4.93
C SER A 159 11.32 4.61 -3.66
N VAL A 160 11.57 3.38 -3.20
CA VAL A 160 10.95 2.82 -1.99
C VAL A 160 11.48 3.54 -0.76
N ARG A 161 10.59 3.87 0.18
CA ARG A 161 10.91 4.58 1.42
C ARG A 161 10.65 3.69 2.65
N THR A 162 11.36 3.96 3.74
CA THR A 162 11.25 3.28 5.05
C THR A 162 10.96 4.27 6.15
#